data_AF-A0A6B2LE07-F1
#
_entry.id   AF-A0A6B2LE07-F1
#
_cell.length_a   1.000
_cell.length_b   1.000
_cell.length_c   1.000
_cell.angle_alpha   90.00
_cell.angle_beta   90.00
_cell.angle_gamma   90.00
#
_symmetry.space_group_name_H-M   'P 1'
#
loop_
_entity.id
_entity.type
_entity.pdbx_description
1 polymer ?
#
loop_
_entity_poly.entity_id
_entity_poly.type
_entity_poly.pdbx_seq_one_letter_code
_entity_poly.pdbx_strand_id
1 'polypeptide(L)'
;MICSLCSNVLKEPMQTVECGHNFCKECLFPTNSNRPTACPVDLTPFDESKVFPDKRMERQKLNKVVKCPNSPNCTHNGVLSALSEHFKFCLWEVVACPYGCGERFLRREERHIGEGCAKRRVVCQYCSGVFLSAELDGHLKGCPSAPVECPNAGCEHIVRRQDLSHHIKEECAEEVLDCPLARSGCEGSCARGLLSKHFEEKSVFHGKMVQQVLTDLKSQLEELSERMQQQQDGHSKLLSDVQKDCEKKIEDLVSTHSKQLND
;
A
#
# COMPACT_ATOMS: atom_id res chain seq x y z
N MET A 1 -18.41 -37.50 -45.76
CA MET A 1 -17.17 -36.71 -45.58
C MET A 1 -16.12 -37.53 -44.85
N ILE A 2 -15.72 -38.64 -45.46
CA ILE A 2 -14.68 -39.56 -44.95
C ILE A 2 -13.68 -39.71 -46.09
N CYS A 3 -12.39 -39.79 -45.77
CA CYS A 3 -11.34 -40.01 -46.75
C CYS A 3 -11.39 -41.44 -47.29
N SER A 4 -11.40 -41.60 -48.62
CA SER A 4 -11.40 -42.92 -49.26
C SER A 4 -10.08 -43.69 -49.12
N LEU A 5 -9.04 -43.10 -48.52
CA LEU A 5 -7.75 -43.75 -48.21
C LEU A 5 -7.62 -44.11 -46.73
N CYS A 6 -7.72 -43.12 -45.84
CA CYS A 6 -7.47 -43.32 -44.40
C CYS A 6 -8.72 -43.59 -43.57
N SER A 7 -9.90 -43.54 -44.19
CA SER A 7 -11.20 -43.76 -43.53
C SER A 7 -11.52 -42.82 -42.37
N ASN A 8 -10.74 -41.73 -42.20
CA ASN A 8 -10.97 -40.68 -41.20
C ASN A 8 -11.79 -39.51 -41.78
N VAL A 9 -12.29 -38.63 -40.91
CA VAL A 9 -12.91 -37.35 -41.32
C VAL A 9 -11.90 -36.52 -42.11
N LEU A 10 -12.31 -36.03 -43.29
CA LEU A 10 -11.46 -35.27 -44.20
C LEU A 10 -10.81 -34.04 -43.51
N LYS A 11 -9.48 -33.96 -43.58
CA LYS A 11 -8.66 -32.77 -43.26
C LYS A 11 -8.19 -32.17 -44.59
N GLU A 12 -8.51 -30.90 -44.83
CA GLU A 12 -8.29 -30.23 -46.13
C GLU A 12 -8.80 -31.12 -47.29
N PRO A 13 -10.13 -31.28 -47.46
CA PRO A 13 -10.69 -32.21 -48.44
C PRO A 13 -10.24 -31.86 -49.86
N MET A 14 -9.68 -32.83 -50.58
CA MET A 14 -9.34 -32.74 -51.99
C MET A 14 -10.30 -33.63 -52.78
N GLN A 15 -10.83 -33.13 -53.90
CA GLN A 15 -11.70 -33.89 -54.79
C GLN A 15 -11.04 -34.04 -56.17
N THR A 16 -10.98 -35.27 -56.68
CA THR A 16 -10.60 -35.53 -58.08
C THR A 16 -11.77 -35.18 -59.00
N VAL A 17 -11.55 -34.35 -60.03
CA VAL A 17 -12.62 -33.82 -60.89
C VAL A 17 -13.32 -34.91 -61.70
N GLU A 18 -12.56 -35.85 -62.26
CA GLU A 18 -13.07 -36.86 -63.20
C GLU A 18 -13.89 -37.96 -62.51
N CYS A 19 -13.42 -38.48 -61.37
CA CYS A 19 -14.10 -39.58 -60.66
C CYS A 19 -14.77 -39.20 -59.34
N GLY A 20 -14.63 -37.95 -58.87
CA GLY A 20 -15.37 -37.41 -57.72
C GLY A 20 -15.00 -37.95 -56.34
N HIS A 21 -13.99 -38.82 -56.22
CA HIS A 21 -13.49 -39.37 -54.95
C HIS A 21 -12.82 -38.31 -54.06
N ASN A 22 -12.93 -38.47 -52.74
CA ASN A 22 -12.53 -37.46 -51.75
C ASN A 22 -11.41 -37.97 -50.84
N PHE A 23 -10.36 -37.17 -50.69
CA PHE A 23 -9.18 -37.52 -49.91
C PHE A 23 -8.77 -36.38 -48.98
N CYS A 24 -8.06 -36.68 -47.89
CA CYS A 24 -7.33 -35.63 -47.17
C CYS A 24 -6.18 -35.16 -48.06
N LYS A 25 -5.83 -33.87 -48.01
CA LYS A 25 -4.67 -33.33 -48.73
C LYS A 25 -3.39 -34.12 -48.48
N GLU A 26 -3.10 -34.46 -47.22
CA GLU A 26 -1.93 -35.27 -46.86
C GLU A 26 -2.02 -36.73 -47.32
N CYS A 27 -3.24 -37.26 -47.53
CA CYS A 27 -3.41 -38.62 -48.04
C CYS A 27 -3.21 -38.70 -49.55
N LEU A 28 -3.61 -37.67 -50.30
CA LEU A 28 -3.45 -37.63 -51.75
C LEU A 28 -2.10 -37.04 -52.18
N PHE A 29 -1.56 -36.09 -51.42
CA PHE A 29 -0.30 -35.39 -51.68
C PHE A 29 0.63 -35.42 -50.45
N PRO A 30 1.13 -36.61 -50.07
CA PRO A 30 2.09 -36.73 -48.97
C PRO A 30 3.40 -36.02 -49.31
N THR A 31 4.04 -35.40 -48.31
CA THR A 31 5.31 -34.67 -48.48
C THR A 31 6.53 -35.59 -48.66
N ASN A 32 6.46 -36.82 -48.13
CA ASN A 32 7.59 -37.76 -48.03
C ASN A 32 7.37 -39.07 -48.82
N SER A 33 6.54 -39.07 -49.87
CA SER A 33 6.25 -40.27 -50.67
C SER A 33 5.94 -39.93 -52.12
N ASN A 34 5.96 -40.93 -53.00
CA ASN A 34 5.57 -40.73 -54.40
C ASN A 34 4.11 -40.28 -54.49
N ARG A 35 3.89 -39.21 -55.26
CA ARG A 35 2.55 -38.66 -55.51
C ARG A 35 1.81 -39.55 -56.51
N PRO A 36 0.57 -39.95 -56.24
CA PRO A 36 -0.24 -40.69 -57.19
C PRO A 36 -0.61 -39.81 -58.38
N THR A 37 -0.47 -40.34 -59.60
CA THR A 37 -0.93 -39.70 -60.86
C THR A 37 -2.29 -40.22 -61.33
N ALA A 38 -2.89 -41.11 -60.52
CA ALA A 38 -4.20 -41.71 -60.75
C ALA A 38 -4.90 -41.92 -59.41
N CYS A 39 -6.23 -41.89 -59.42
CA CYS A 39 -7.06 -42.05 -58.24
C CYS A 39 -6.74 -43.38 -57.53
N PRO A 40 -6.38 -43.38 -56.24
CA PRO A 40 -6.03 -44.61 -55.53
C PRO A 40 -7.18 -45.62 -55.36
N VAL A 41 -8.42 -45.24 -55.68
CA VAL A 41 -9.62 -46.08 -55.51
C VAL A 41 -9.99 -46.81 -56.80
N ASP A 42 -9.97 -46.12 -57.93
CA ASP A 42 -10.48 -46.62 -59.21
C ASP A 42 -9.46 -46.52 -60.36
N LEU A 43 -8.24 -46.04 -60.06
CA LEU A 43 -7.13 -45.87 -60.99
C LEU A 43 -7.40 -44.88 -62.14
N THR A 44 -8.43 -44.03 -62.02
CA THR A 44 -8.70 -42.96 -62.99
C THR A 44 -7.52 -41.97 -63.01
N PRO A 45 -6.83 -41.77 -64.14
CA PRO A 45 -5.74 -40.81 -64.24
C PRO A 45 -6.21 -39.39 -63.92
N PHE A 46 -5.41 -38.62 -63.21
CA PHE A 46 -5.72 -37.21 -62.95
C PHE A 46 -4.48 -36.34 -63.06
N ASP A 47 -4.70 -35.07 -63.41
CA ASP A 47 -3.68 -34.03 -63.39
C ASP A 47 -3.70 -33.34 -62.02
N GLU A 48 -2.59 -33.38 -61.30
CA GLU A 48 -2.43 -32.75 -59.98
C GLU A 48 -2.79 -31.26 -60.01
N SER A 49 -2.50 -30.56 -61.11
CA SER A 49 -2.84 -29.12 -61.25
C SER A 49 -4.34 -28.85 -61.30
N LYS A 50 -5.15 -29.89 -61.57
CA LYS A 50 -6.62 -29.84 -61.63
C LYS A 50 -7.29 -30.40 -60.37
N VAL A 51 -6.52 -30.86 -59.37
CA VAL A 51 -7.05 -31.30 -58.08
C VAL A 51 -7.01 -30.13 -57.10
N PHE A 52 -8.18 -29.59 -56.77
CA PHE A 52 -8.31 -28.43 -55.90
C PHE A 52 -8.95 -28.80 -54.55
N PRO A 53 -8.70 -28.01 -53.49
CA PRO A 53 -9.44 -28.12 -52.25
C PRO A 53 -10.93 -27.99 -52.51
N ASP A 54 -11.71 -28.98 -52.06
CA ASP A 54 -13.15 -28.98 -52.18
C ASP A 54 -13.75 -27.98 -51.19
N LYS A 55 -13.80 -26.71 -51.64
CA LYS A 55 -14.41 -25.60 -50.90
C LYS A 55 -15.89 -25.86 -50.58
N ARG A 56 -16.59 -26.71 -51.34
CA ARG A 56 -17.98 -27.10 -51.05
C ARG A 56 -18.02 -28.05 -49.85
N MET A 57 -17.17 -29.08 -49.81
CA MET A 57 -17.04 -29.95 -48.63
C MET A 57 -16.51 -29.22 -47.40
N GLU A 58 -15.58 -28.28 -47.58
CA GLU A 58 -15.09 -27.43 -46.50
C GLU A 58 -16.22 -26.56 -45.90
N ARG A 59 -17.03 -25.90 -46.75
CA ARG A 59 -18.23 -25.18 -46.32
C ARG A 59 -19.26 -26.09 -45.65
N GLN A 60 -19.47 -27.29 -46.17
CA GLN A 60 -20.39 -28.27 -45.57
C GLN A 60 -19.92 -28.73 -44.19
N LYS A 61 -18.60 -28.86 -43.96
CA LYS A 61 -18.02 -29.17 -42.65
C LYS A 61 -18.31 -28.07 -41.63
N LEU A 62 -18.11 -26.81 -42.04
CA LEU A 62 -18.30 -25.64 -41.19
C LEU A 62 -19.78 -25.36 -40.87
N ASN A 63 -20.70 -25.70 -41.78
CA ASN A 63 -22.14 -25.55 -41.59
C ASN A 63 -22.79 -26.72 -40.82
N LYS A 64 -22.03 -27.70 -40.34
CA LYS A 64 -22.58 -28.76 -39.49
C LYS A 64 -23.00 -28.19 -38.14
N VAL A 65 -24.23 -28.47 -37.72
CA VAL A 65 -24.69 -28.21 -36.36
C VAL A 65 -24.04 -29.21 -35.40
N VAL A 66 -23.36 -28.70 -34.39
CA VAL A 66 -22.66 -29.47 -33.36
C VAL A 66 -23.11 -29.01 -31.97
N LYS A 67 -23.01 -29.92 -30.98
CA LYS A 67 -23.18 -29.61 -29.56
C LYS A 67 -21.93 -28.94 -29.01
N CYS A 68 -22.11 -28.05 -28.04
CA CYS A 68 -21.00 -27.51 -27.26
C CYS A 68 -20.20 -28.64 -26.58
N PRO A 69 -18.86 -28.63 -26.59
CA PRO A 69 -18.03 -29.61 -25.87
C PRO A 69 -18.28 -29.66 -24.36
N ASN A 70 -18.79 -28.57 -23.77
CA ASN A 70 -19.18 -28.50 -22.36
C ASN A 70 -20.58 -29.13 -22.09
N SER A 71 -21.16 -29.86 -23.06
CA SER A 71 -22.38 -30.66 -22.88
C SER A 71 -22.12 -31.84 -21.92
N PRO A 72 -23.07 -32.26 -21.06
CA PRO A 72 -24.49 -31.86 -21.00
C PRO A 72 -24.76 -30.52 -20.31
N ASN A 73 -23.78 -29.95 -19.62
CA ASN A 73 -23.99 -28.74 -18.81
C ASN A 73 -24.33 -27.52 -19.70
N CYS A 74 -23.63 -27.37 -20.83
CA CYS A 74 -24.01 -26.43 -21.88
C CYS A 74 -24.95 -27.10 -22.89
N THR A 75 -26.16 -26.54 -23.03
CA THR A 75 -27.18 -27.01 -23.99
C THR A 75 -27.11 -26.32 -25.36
N HIS A 76 -26.09 -25.48 -25.59
CA HIS A 76 -25.94 -24.77 -26.86
C HIS A 76 -25.65 -25.73 -28.02
N ASN A 77 -26.37 -25.52 -29.12
CA ASN A 77 -26.18 -26.19 -30.40
C ASN A 77 -26.03 -25.10 -31.47
N GLY A 78 -25.04 -25.22 -32.33
CA GLY A 78 -24.77 -24.21 -33.35
C GLY A 78 -23.91 -24.76 -34.48
N VAL A 79 -23.76 -24.00 -35.55
CA VAL A 79 -22.86 -24.37 -36.65
C VAL A 79 -21.40 -24.36 -36.17
N LEU A 80 -20.60 -25.32 -36.63
CA LEU A 80 -19.19 -25.46 -36.22
C LEU A 80 -18.39 -24.17 -36.42
N SER A 81 -18.67 -23.39 -37.47
CA SER A 81 -18.04 -22.09 -37.73
C SER A 81 -18.32 -21.02 -36.66
N ALA A 82 -19.45 -21.10 -35.95
CA ALA A 82 -19.86 -20.14 -34.92
C ALA A 82 -19.53 -20.59 -33.49
N LEU A 83 -19.03 -21.82 -33.32
CA LEU A 83 -18.75 -22.38 -31.99
C LEU A 83 -17.63 -21.63 -31.27
N SER A 84 -16.65 -21.09 -32.00
CA SER A 84 -15.57 -20.25 -31.45
C SER A 84 -16.12 -18.97 -30.79
N GLU A 85 -17.14 -18.36 -31.37
CA GLU A 85 -17.79 -17.17 -30.82
C GLU A 85 -18.57 -17.53 -29.55
N HIS A 86 -19.26 -18.67 -29.55
CA HIS A 86 -19.95 -19.17 -28.36
C HIS A 86 -18.99 -19.34 -27.16
N PHE A 87 -17.78 -19.89 -27.36
CA PHE A 87 -16.82 -20.10 -26.25
C PHE A 87 -16.42 -18.82 -25.51
N LYS A 88 -16.45 -17.66 -26.18
CA LYS A 88 -16.16 -16.37 -25.54
C LYS A 88 -17.16 -16.03 -24.42
N PHE A 89 -18.37 -16.55 -24.51
CA PHE A 89 -19.47 -16.27 -23.58
C PHE A 89 -20.04 -17.52 -22.90
N CYS A 90 -19.53 -18.71 -23.23
CA CYS A 90 -19.99 -19.96 -22.66
C CYS A 90 -19.81 -19.95 -21.14
N LEU A 91 -20.93 -20.02 -20.42
CA LEU A 91 -20.99 -20.01 -18.96
C LEU A 91 -20.34 -21.24 -18.31
N TRP A 92 -20.18 -22.31 -19.08
CA TRP A 92 -19.60 -23.59 -18.65
C TRP A 92 -18.15 -23.76 -19.06
N GLU A 93 -17.55 -22.72 -19.65
CA GLU A 93 -16.13 -22.71 -19.99
C GLU A 93 -15.28 -22.46 -18.75
N VAL A 94 -14.16 -23.19 -18.63
CA VAL A 94 -13.19 -23.01 -17.53
C VAL A 94 -12.19 -21.93 -17.90
N VAL A 95 -12.35 -20.76 -17.28
CA VAL A 95 -11.52 -19.57 -17.52
C VAL A 95 -10.51 -19.38 -16.39
N ALA A 96 -9.38 -18.74 -16.71
CA ALA A 96 -8.42 -18.31 -15.70
C ALA A 96 -8.88 -17.01 -15.05
N CYS A 97 -8.51 -16.80 -13.78
CA CYS A 97 -8.81 -15.56 -13.08
C CYS A 97 -8.22 -14.33 -13.78
N PRO A 98 -9.02 -13.27 -14.05
CA PRO A 98 -8.53 -12.04 -14.69
C PRO A 98 -7.52 -11.27 -13.82
N TYR A 99 -7.52 -11.49 -12.50
CA TYR A 99 -6.57 -10.89 -11.55
C TYR A 99 -5.27 -11.69 -11.42
N GLY A 100 -5.09 -12.78 -12.18
CA GLY A 100 -3.86 -13.58 -12.16
C GLY A 100 -3.57 -14.24 -10.81
N CYS A 101 -4.60 -14.69 -10.08
CA CYS A 101 -4.43 -15.42 -8.83
C CYS A 101 -3.94 -16.86 -9.00
N GLY A 102 -4.02 -17.40 -10.23
CA GLY A 102 -3.63 -18.77 -10.56
C GLY A 102 -4.80 -19.77 -10.57
N GLU A 103 -5.96 -19.41 -10.04
CA GLU A 103 -7.15 -20.25 -10.07
C GLU A 103 -7.83 -20.24 -11.45
N ARG A 104 -8.48 -21.36 -11.76
CA ARG A 104 -9.35 -21.54 -12.92
C ARG A 104 -10.73 -21.99 -12.44
N PHE A 105 -11.77 -21.41 -12.99
CA PHE A 105 -13.15 -21.60 -12.54
C PHE A 105 -14.12 -21.53 -13.73
N LEU A 106 -15.36 -22.01 -13.54
CA LEU A 106 -16.37 -21.89 -14.59
C LEU A 106 -16.77 -20.43 -14.75
N ARG A 107 -16.93 -19.92 -15.97
CA ARG A 107 -17.28 -18.51 -16.20
C ARG A 107 -18.50 -18.03 -15.41
N ARG A 108 -19.50 -18.89 -15.18
CA ARG A 108 -20.68 -18.61 -14.35
C ARG A 108 -20.41 -18.43 -12.86
N GLU A 109 -19.24 -18.82 -12.36
CA GLU A 109 -18.84 -18.73 -10.96
C GLU A 109 -18.32 -17.32 -10.66
N GLU A 110 -19.21 -16.32 -10.81
CA GLU A 110 -18.91 -14.91 -10.53
C GLU A 110 -18.44 -14.67 -9.10
N ARG A 111 -18.81 -15.57 -8.17
CA ARG A 111 -18.41 -15.52 -6.75
C ARG A 111 -16.91 -15.45 -6.57
N HIS A 112 -16.12 -16.14 -7.40
CA HIS A 112 -14.66 -16.04 -7.31
C HIS A 112 -14.20 -14.59 -7.53
N ILE A 113 -14.69 -13.93 -8.59
CA ILE A 113 -14.27 -12.56 -8.94
C ILE A 113 -14.81 -11.53 -7.92
N GLY A 114 -16.05 -11.70 -7.48
CA GLY A 114 -16.73 -10.76 -6.59
C GLY A 114 -16.29 -10.85 -5.13
N GLU A 115 -16.14 -12.07 -4.62
CA GLU A 115 -16.00 -12.32 -3.18
C GLU A 115 -14.75 -13.14 -2.83
N GLY A 116 -14.43 -14.16 -3.64
CA GLY A 116 -13.43 -15.17 -3.28
C GLY A 116 -11.97 -14.82 -3.63
N CYS A 117 -11.73 -13.95 -4.61
CA CYS A 117 -10.38 -13.77 -5.14
C CYS A 117 -9.52 -12.89 -4.21
N ALA A 118 -8.50 -13.50 -3.61
CA ALA A 118 -7.49 -12.83 -2.80
C ALA A 118 -6.79 -11.64 -3.49
N LYS A 119 -6.61 -11.73 -4.83
CA LYS A 119 -5.97 -10.69 -5.65
C LYS A 119 -6.95 -9.63 -6.21
N ARG A 120 -8.25 -9.71 -5.89
CA ARG A 120 -9.17 -8.62 -6.27
C ARG A 120 -8.79 -7.35 -5.50
N ARG A 121 -8.96 -6.19 -6.14
CA ARG A 121 -8.74 -4.89 -5.49
C ARG A 121 -10.00 -4.45 -4.75
N VAL A 122 -9.83 -3.99 -3.52
CA VAL A 122 -10.87 -3.52 -2.63
C VAL A 122 -10.52 -2.14 -2.09
N VAL A 123 -11.52 -1.30 -1.88
CA VAL A 123 -11.35 0.04 -1.31
C VAL A 123 -11.55 -0.05 0.20
N CYS A 124 -10.62 0.49 0.97
CA CYS A 124 -10.78 0.63 2.41
C CYS A 124 -11.87 1.67 2.71
N GLN A 125 -12.86 1.29 3.52
CA GLN A 125 -13.98 2.15 3.88
C GLN A 125 -13.60 3.36 4.75
N TYR A 126 -12.41 3.36 5.36
CA TYR A 126 -11.97 4.40 6.30
C TYR A 126 -11.00 5.39 5.67
N CYS A 127 -10.02 4.93 4.89
CA CYS A 127 -8.99 5.78 4.28
C CYS A 127 -9.13 5.92 2.76
N SER A 128 -10.10 5.22 2.15
CA SER A 128 -10.31 5.17 0.69
C SER A 128 -9.12 4.62 -0.12
N GLY A 129 -8.11 4.07 0.55
CA GLY A 129 -6.98 3.40 -0.12
C GLY A 129 -7.41 2.10 -0.80
N VAL A 130 -6.71 1.73 -1.88
CA VAL A 130 -6.99 0.51 -2.65
C VAL A 130 -5.98 -0.57 -2.28
N PHE A 131 -6.47 -1.74 -1.86
CA PHE A 131 -5.66 -2.86 -1.38
C PHE A 131 -6.08 -4.16 -2.07
N LEU A 132 -5.25 -5.20 -2.00
CA LEU A 132 -5.71 -6.54 -2.33
C LEU A 132 -6.63 -7.06 -1.23
N SER A 133 -7.64 -7.87 -1.59
CA SER A 133 -8.58 -8.42 -0.61
C SER A 133 -7.88 -9.21 0.49
N ALA A 134 -6.79 -9.92 0.18
CA ALA A 134 -6.00 -10.64 1.19
C ALA A 134 -5.17 -9.72 2.12
N GLU A 135 -4.91 -8.49 1.71
CA GLU A 135 -4.11 -7.52 2.49
C GLU A 135 -4.99 -6.58 3.32
N LEU A 136 -6.28 -6.49 3.01
CA LEU A 136 -7.21 -5.55 3.65
C LEU A 136 -7.27 -5.77 5.16
N ASP A 137 -7.39 -7.01 5.65
CA ASP A 137 -7.42 -7.30 7.09
C ASP A 137 -6.14 -6.86 7.80
N GLY A 138 -4.99 -7.02 7.14
CA GLY A 138 -3.70 -6.53 7.64
C GLY A 138 -3.67 -5.00 7.70
N HIS A 139 -4.16 -4.33 6.66
CA HIS A 139 -4.30 -2.88 6.62
C HIS A 139 -5.24 -2.36 7.73
N LEU A 140 -6.42 -2.96 7.91
CA LEU A 140 -7.44 -2.49 8.87
C LEU A 140 -6.91 -2.44 10.32
N LYS A 141 -6.02 -3.36 10.69
CA LYS A 141 -5.35 -3.36 12.00
C LYS A 141 -4.51 -2.11 12.25
N GLY A 142 -3.94 -1.51 11.20
CA GLY A 142 -3.07 -0.33 11.26
C GLY A 142 -3.62 0.89 10.52
N CYS A 143 -4.87 0.87 10.07
CA CYS A 143 -5.43 1.94 9.26
C CYS A 143 -5.50 3.25 10.08
N PRO A 144 -4.86 4.35 9.62
CA PRO A 144 -4.84 5.62 10.37
C PRO A 144 -6.22 6.23 10.57
N SER A 145 -7.10 6.06 9.57
CA SER A 145 -8.46 6.58 9.59
C SER A 145 -9.48 5.64 10.21
N ALA A 146 -9.08 4.42 10.61
CA ALA A 146 -10.00 3.50 11.24
C ALA A 146 -10.46 4.05 12.61
N PRO A 147 -11.75 3.93 12.94
CA PRO A 147 -12.26 4.31 14.24
C PRO A 147 -11.68 3.39 15.33
N VAL A 148 -11.27 3.99 16.43
CA VAL A 148 -10.81 3.30 17.64
C VAL A 148 -11.46 3.96 18.85
N GLU A 149 -11.82 3.14 19.83
CA GLU A 149 -12.30 3.60 21.13
C GLU A 149 -11.13 4.15 21.96
N CYS A 150 -11.40 5.17 22.75
CA CYS A 150 -10.44 5.66 23.73
C CYS A 150 -10.13 4.57 24.77
N PRO A 151 -8.85 4.29 25.09
CA PRO A 151 -8.50 3.26 26.06
C PRO A 151 -8.72 3.68 27.51
N ASN A 152 -9.00 4.97 27.77
CA ASN A 152 -9.20 5.48 29.12
C ASN A 152 -10.56 5.04 29.66
N ALA A 153 -10.57 4.41 30.83
CA ALA A 153 -11.79 3.96 31.48
C ALA A 153 -12.74 5.14 31.72
N GLY A 154 -14.01 4.98 31.31
CA GLY A 154 -15.03 6.03 31.41
C GLY A 154 -15.11 6.95 30.18
N CYS A 155 -14.18 6.86 29.23
CA CYS A 155 -14.22 7.64 27.99
C CYS A 155 -14.86 6.83 26.86
N GLU A 156 -16.07 7.21 26.43
CA GLU A 156 -16.81 6.52 25.36
C GLU A 156 -16.56 7.12 23.95
N HIS A 157 -15.55 7.98 23.81
CA HIS A 157 -15.24 8.60 22.53
C HIS A 157 -14.63 7.60 21.54
N ILE A 158 -15.18 7.61 20.32
CA ILE A 158 -14.62 6.91 19.17
C ILE A 158 -13.96 7.95 18.26
N VAL A 159 -12.65 7.83 18.07
CA VAL A 159 -11.84 8.76 17.27
C VAL A 159 -11.07 8.00 16.20
N ARG A 160 -10.52 8.70 15.21
CA ARG A 160 -9.62 8.04 14.24
C ARG A 160 -8.33 7.64 14.95
N ARG A 161 -7.77 6.49 14.58
CA ARG A 161 -6.52 5.97 15.17
C ARG A 161 -5.40 7.01 15.20
N GLN A 162 -5.23 7.77 14.11
CA GLN A 162 -4.21 8.83 14.02
C GLN A 162 -4.44 10.00 15.00
N ASP A 163 -5.70 10.26 15.35
CA ASP A 163 -6.11 11.40 16.19
C ASP A 163 -6.18 11.01 17.69
N LEU A 164 -6.11 9.71 18.01
CA LEU A 164 -6.21 9.18 19.37
C LEU A 164 -5.19 9.81 20.33
N SER A 165 -3.95 10.02 19.87
CA SER A 165 -2.91 10.63 20.70
C SER A 165 -3.22 12.08 21.05
N HIS A 166 -3.82 12.83 20.13
CA HIS A 166 -4.25 14.20 20.38
C HIS A 166 -5.42 14.22 21.35
N HIS A 167 -6.42 13.38 21.10
CA HIS A 167 -7.58 13.23 21.98
C HIS A 167 -7.16 12.97 23.43
N ILE A 168 -6.31 11.96 23.69
CA ILE A 168 -5.87 11.62 25.05
C ILE A 168 -5.16 12.81 25.72
N LYS A 169 -4.20 13.43 25.01
CA LYS A 169 -3.33 14.48 25.56
C LYS A 169 -4.00 15.83 25.76
N GLU A 170 -4.98 16.19 24.93
CA GLU A 170 -5.51 17.55 24.89
C GLU A 170 -7.01 17.63 25.23
N GLU A 171 -7.78 16.55 25.03
CA GLU A 171 -9.26 16.62 25.05
C GLU A 171 -9.93 15.67 26.06
N CYS A 172 -9.40 14.46 26.24
CA CYS A 172 -10.01 13.41 27.06
C CYS A 172 -10.21 13.84 28.51
N ALA A 173 -11.47 13.93 28.96
CA ALA A 173 -11.80 14.32 30.34
C ALA A 173 -11.31 13.29 31.37
N GLU A 174 -11.22 12.02 30.97
CA GLU A 174 -10.83 10.88 31.82
C GLU A 174 -9.32 10.62 31.85
N GLU A 175 -8.52 11.38 31.09
CA GLU A 175 -7.06 11.29 31.18
C GLU A 175 -6.61 11.69 32.58
N VAL A 176 -5.89 10.79 33.25
CA VAL A 176 -5.35 11.05 34.59
C VAL A 176 -4.08 11.88 34.46
N LEU A 177 -4.13 13.07 35.04
CA LEU A 177 -3.03 14.01 35.04
C LEU A 177 -2.50 14.19 36.46
N ASP A 178 -1.19 14.29 36.59
CA ASP A 178 -0.56 14.78 37.81
C ASP A 178 -0.89 16.27 37.99
N CYS A 179 -1.00 16.69 39.24
CA CYS A 179 -1.17 18.10 39.58
C CYS A 179 -0.02 18.92 38.98
N PRO A 180 -0.28 20.09 38.35
CA PRO A 180 0.74 21.00 37.86
C PRO A 180 1.79 21.41 38.91
N LEU A 181 1.44 21.33 40.20
CA LEU A 181 2.34 21.60 41.33
C LEU A 181 3.02 20.34 41.87
N ALA A 182 2.97 19.21 41.17
CA ALA A 182 3.61 17.97 41.60
C ALA A 182 5.11 18.10 41.78
N ARG A 183 5.79 18.83 40.87
CA ARG A 183 7.22 19.15 41.01
C ARG A 183 7.54 20.00 42.23
N SER A 184 6.57 20.77 42.71
CA SER A 184 6.70 21.59 43.91
C SER A 184 6.33 20.83 45.18
N GLY A 185 5.82 19.59 45.08
CA GLY A 185 5.50 18.72 46.22
C GLY A 185 4.03 18.29 46.37
N CYS A 186 3.15 18.54 45.39
CA CYS A 186 1.77 18.07 45.45
C CYS A 186 1.63 16.64 44.89
N GLU A 187 1.26 15.67 45.72
CA GLU A 187 1.11 14.26 45.32
C GLU A 187 -0.24 13.93 44.66
N GLY A 188 -1.03 14.94 44.30
CA GLY A 188 -2.36 14.73 43.71
C GLY A 188 -2.30 14.38 42.23
N SER A 189 -3.00 13.31 41.81
CA SER A 189 -3.30 12.99 40.42
C SER A 189 -4.79 12.73 40.26
N CYS A 190 -5.40 13.23 39.19
CA CYS A 190 -6.83 13.07 38.95
C CYS A 190 -7.18 13.20 37.46
N ALA A 191 -8.38 12.75 37.08
CA ALA A 191 -8.90 12.95 35.73
C ALA A 191 -8.92 14.44 35.35
N ARG A 192 -8.61 14.78 34.10
CA ARG A 192 -8.60 16.15 33.57
C ARG A 192 -9.89 16.91 33.91
N GLY A 193 -11.05 16.25 33.79
CA GLY A 193 -12.35 16.84 34.12
C GLY A 193 -12.55 17.17 35.60
N LEU A 194 -11.77 16.57 36.50
CA LEU A 194 -11.80 16.79 37.94
C LEU A 194 -10.69 17.72 38.44
N LEU A 195 -9.78 18.15 37.57
CA LEU A 195 -8.62 18.96 37.95
C LEU A 195 -9.03 20.27 38.61
N SER A 196 -10.04 20.96 38.07
CA SER A 196 -10.54 22.22 38.66
C SER A 196 -11.02 22.02 40.10
N LYS A 197 -11.76 20.93 40.36
CA LYS A 197 -12.25 20.60 41.70
C LYS A 197 -11.09 20.30 42.66
N HIS A 198 -10.08 19.56 42.21
CA HIS A 198 -8.86 19.33 43.00
C HIS A 198 -8.17 20.65 43.39
N PHE A 199 -8.04 21.60 42.45
CA PHE A 199 -7.45 22.91 42.72
C PHE A 199 -8.25 23.74 43.71
N GLU A 200 -9.58 23.67 43.66
CA GLU A 200 -10.46 24.34 44.63
C GLU A 200 -10.27 23.77 46.04
N GLU A 201 -10.33 22.44 46.18
CA GLU A 201 -10.20 21.73 47.47
C GLU A 201 -8.81 21.91 48.10
N LYS A 202 -7.75 22.02 47.29
CA LYS A 202 -6.36 22.19 47.73
C LYS A 202 -5.84 23.62 47.58
N SER A 203 -6.70 24.59 47.30
CA SER A 203 -6.33 25.99 46.99
C SER A 203 -5.41 26.64 48.02
N VAL A 204 -5.69 26.49 49.31
CA VAL A 204 -4.85 27.03 50.40
C VAL A 204 -3.48 26.34 50.46
N PHE A 205 -3.44 25.03 50.23
CA PHE A 205 -2.20 24.26 50.22
C PHE A 205 -1.32 24.65 49.03
N HIS A 206 -1.90 24.68 47.83
CA HIS A 206 -1.23 25.17 46.62
C HIS A 206 -0.76 26.61 46.77
N GLY A 207 -1.57 27.48 47.37
CA GLY A 207 -1.19 28.86 47.66
C GLY A 207 0.06 28.97 48.54
N LYS A 208 0.15 28.17 49.62
CA LYS A 208 1.35 28.12 50.48
C LYS A 208 2.58 27.62 49.74
N MET A 209 2.43 26.61 48.89
CA MET A 209 3.54 26.09 48.07
C MET A 209 4.07 27.16 47.11
N VAL A 210 3.17 27.83 46.38
CA VAL A 210 3.53 28.91 45.47
C VAL A 210 4.21 30.05 46.22
N GLN A 211 3.70 30.42 47.39
CA GLN A 211 4.32 31.45 48.23
C GLN A 211 5.74 31.07 48.67
N GLN A 212 5.97 29.82 49.05
CA GLN A 212 7.30 29.32 49.41
C GLN A 212 8.27 29.44 48.23
N VAL A 213 7.88 28.95 47.04
CA VAL A 213 8.70 29.05 45.83
C VAL A 213 9.01 30.50 45.48
N LEU A 214 8.05 31.41 45.62
CA LEU A 214 8.27 32.85 45.36
C LEU A 214 9.24 33.48 46.37
N THR A 215 9.17 33.08 47.64
CA THR A 215 10.07 33.59 48.69
C THR A 215 11.48 33.05 48.48
N ASP A 216 11.62 31.77 48.16
CA ASP A 216 12.91 31.15 47.85
C ASP A 216 13.54 31.80 46.61
N LEU A 217 12.77 31.97 45.52
CA LEU A 217 13.23 32.64 44.31
C LEU A 217 13.66 34.09 44.57
N LYS A 218 12.90 34.82 45.41
CA LYS A 218 13.25 36.20 45.80
C LYS A 218 14.59 36.22 46.55
N SER A 219 14.80 35.30 47.50
CA SER A 219 16.07 35.22 48.24
C SER A 219 17.26 34.92 47.33
N GLN A 220 17.08 34.02 46.35
CA GLN A 220 18.14 33.70 45.37
C GLN A 220 18.46 34.89 44.46
N LEU A 221 17.45 35.69 44.08
CA LEU A 221 17.67 36.92 43.31
C LEU A 221 18.43 37.98 44.11
N GLU A 222 18.08 38.15 45.39
CA GLU A 222 18.80 39.06 46.30
C GLU A 222 20.26 38.61 46.47
N GLU A 223 20.50 37.33 46.72
CA GLU A 223 21.86 36.77 46.85
C GLU A 223 22.66 36.91 45.53
N LEU A 224 22.04 36.63 44.38
CA LEU A 224 22.69 36.81 43.08
C LEU A 224 23.04 38.27 42.82
N SER A 225 22.13 39.20 43.16
CA SER A 225 22.34 40.64 43.03
C SER A 225 23.49 41.12 43.91
N GLU A 226 23.56 40.66 45.17
CA GLU A 226 24.67 40.98 46.08
C GLU A 226 26.00 40.44 45.54
N ARG A 227 26.03 39.22 45.02
CA ARG A 227 27.22 38.63 44.41
C ARG A 227 27.68 39.41 43.18
N MET A 228 26.75 39.86 42.34
CA MET A 228 27.05 40.70 41.18
C MET A 228 27.65 42.05 41.61
N GLN A 229 27.08 42.70 42.63
CA GLN A 229 27.61 43.97 43.16
C GLN A 229 29.03 43.79 43.72
N GLN A 230 29.25 42.74 44.51
CA GLN A 230 30.59 42.43 45.05
C GLN A 230 31.62 42.17 43.95
N GLN A 231 31.23 41.49 42.87
CA GLN A 231 32.10 41.29 41.70
C GLN A 231 32.41 42.61 41.00
N GLN A 232 31.41 43.49 40.83
CA GLN A 232 31.59 44.81 40.22
C GLN A 232 32.51 45.70 41.05
N ASP A 233 32.32 45.73 42.37
CA ASP A 233 33.17 46.49 43.31
C ASP A 233 34.61 45.95 43.31
N GLY A 234 34.76 44.62 43.30
CA GLY A 234 36.05 43.94 43.20
C GLY A 234 36.78 44.28 41.89
N HIS A 235 36.06 44.28 40.76
CA HIS A 235 36.61 44.65 39.46
C HIS A 235 37.02 46.13 39.42
N SER A 236 36.18 47.03 39.95
CA SER A 236 36.47 48.46 40.06
C SER A 236 37.74 48.72 40.89
N LYS A 237 37.89 48.03 42.03
CA LYS A 237 39.08 48.14 42.87
C LYS A 237 40.34 47.65 42.15
N LEU A 238 40.27 46.49 41.48
CA LEU A 238 41.40 45.95 40.72
C LEU A 238 41.83 46.89 39.59
N LEU A 239 40.88 47.51 38.88
CA LEU A 239 41.17 48.52 37.86
C LEU A 239 41.88 49.74 38.46
N SER A 240 41.43 50.23 39.62
CA SER A 240 42.10 51.34 40.31
C SER A 240 43.51 50.98 40.76
N ASP A 241 43.72 49.76 41.28
CA ASP A 241 45.04 49.29 41.70
C ASP A 241 45.99 49.14 40.51
N VAL A 242 45.53 48.59 39.39
CA VAL A 242 46.29 48.50 38.12
C VAL A 242 46.61 49.90 37.58
N GLN A 243 45.67 50.84 37.65
CA GLN A 243 45.89 52.22 37.21
C GLN A 243 47.01 52.88 38.03
N LYS A 244 46.96 52.78 39.37
CA LYS A 244 47.99 53.34 40.27
C LYS A 244 49.36 52.70 40.03
N ASP A 245 49.40 51.38 39.84
CA ASP A 245 50.65 50.67 39.54
C ASP A 245 51.25 51.12 38.20
N CYS A 246 50.41 51.36 37.19
CA CYS A 246 50.85 51.91 35.91
C CYS A 246 51.37 53.35 36.06
N GLU A 247 50.64 54.23 36.77
CA GLU A 247 51.05 55.61 37.04
C GLU A 247 52.41 55.65 37.75
N LYS A 248 52.59 54.85 38.80
CA LYS A 248 53.85 54.75 39.53
C LYS A 248 55.00 54.26 38.64
N LYS A 249 54.79 53.24 37.81
CA LYS A 249 55.80 52.77 36.86
C LYS A 249 56.17 53.84 35.84
N ILE A 250 55.20 54.63 35.38
CA ILE A 250 55.45 55.76 34.47
C ILE A 250 56.31 56.82 35.17
N GLU A 251 55.97 57.21 36.41
CA GLU A 251 56.77 58.16 37.21
C GLU A 251 58.20 57.67 37.44
N ASP A 252 58.37 56.39 37.81
CA ASP A 252 59.68 55.77 38.02
C ASP A 252 60.50 55.81 36.71
N LEU A 253 59.90 55.48 35.57
CA LEU A 253 60.56 55.56 34.25
C LEU A 253 60.96 57.00 33.88
N VAL A 254 60.08 57.98 34.07
CA VAL A 254 60.36 59.39 33.81
C VAL A 254 61.50 59.90 34.69
N SER A 255 61.50 59.54 35.98
CA SER A 255 62.55 59.96 36.92
C SER A 255 63.92 59.37 36.56
N THR A 256 63.95 58.11 36.11
CA THR A 256 65.17 57.42 35.70
C THR A 256 65.75 58.04 34.44
N HIS A 257 64.90 58.34 33.45
CA HIS A 257 65.32 58.97 32.20
C HIS A 257 65.81 60.41 32.40
N SER A 258 65.18 61.17 33.31
CA SER A 258 65.58 62.54 33.65
C SER A 258 66.95 62.62 34.32
N LYS A 259 67.32 61.59 35.12
CA LYS A 259 68.65 61.48 35.72
C LYS A 259 69.73 61.18 34.67
N GLN A 260 69.42 60.36 33.67
CA GLN A 260 70.34 59.99 32.59
C GLN A 260 70.64 61.13 31.59
N LEU A 261 69.84 62.20 31.56
CA LEU A 261 70.02 63.35 30.66
C LEU A 261 70.79 64.52 31.29
N ASN A 262 71.06 64.47 32.60
CA ASN A 262 71.73 65.55 33.36
C ASN A 262 73.16 65.17 33.81
N ASP A 263 73.66 64.00 33.42
CA ASP A 263 75.05 63.53 33.55
C ASP A 263 75.72 63.48 32.16
#